data_AF-A0A1S8XMH6-F1
#
_entry.id   AF-A0A1S8XMH6-F1
#
_cell.length_a   1.000
_cell.length_b   1.000
_cell.length_c   1.000
_cell.angle_alpha   90.00
_cell.angle_beta   90.00
_cell.angle_gamma   90.00
#
_symmetry.space_group_name_H-M   'P 1'
#
loop_
_entity.id
_entity.type
_entity.pdbx_description
1 polymer ?
#
loop_
_entity_poly.entity_id
_entity_poly.type
_entity_poly.pdbx_seq_one_letter_code
_entity_poly.pdbx_strand_id
1 'polypeptide(L)'
;MPAHAGTGRGAGGQVLTVTPSSGVARAGASVTVSGTGYDVTKGIYVAYCVDNGAGAAPSPCGGGADTTGSTGASHWISSNPPSYGEGLAVPYGAGGSFRVTLTVGTRIGDVDCTVRRCVVATRADHTRPADRSQDVRVPITFAAAATPARTSAAPASTGTAGTATTGPAARTTAPPAATTAAAPVAAAPAGSAAPAATGADAVAARG
;
A
#
# COMPACT_ATOMS: atom_id res chain seq x y z
N MET A 1 10.14 -12.31 -13.19
CA MET A 1 9.01 -11.99 -14.11
C MET A 1 9.19 -10.55 -14.56
N PRO A 2 9.23 -10.28 -15.87
CA PRO A 2 9.27 -8.91 -16.38
C PRO A 2 7.98 -8.17 -16.00
N ALA A 3 8.05 -6.84 -15.99
CA ALA A 3 6.90 -6.00 -15.69
C ALA A 3 5.97 -5.92 -16.90
N HIS A 4 4.71 -6.33 -16.77
CA HIS A 4 3.74 -6.31 -17.87
C HIS A 4 2.44 -5.61 -17.48
N ALA A 5 1.74 -5.08 -18.47
CA ALA A 5 0.40 -4.53 -18.31
C ALA A 5 -0.64 -5.64 -18.15
N GLY A 6 -1.69 -5.36 -17.39
CA GLY A 6 -2.86 -6.22 -17.24
C GLY A 6 -4.13 -5.45 -17.56
N THR A 7 -5.14 -6.15 -18.08
CA THR A 7 -6.42 -5.54 -18.45
C THR A 7 -7.58 -6.31 -17.84
N GLY A 8 -8.55 -5.58 -17.30
CA GLY A 8 -9.81 -6.07 -16.76
C GLY A 8 -10.97 -5.48 -17.55
N ARG A 9 -12.12 -6.17 -17.54
CA ARG A 9 -13.34 -5.72 -18.20
C ARG A 9 -14.52 -5.74 -17.22
N GLY A 10 -15.36 -4.71 -17.30
CA GLY A 10 -16.57 -4.57 -16.50
C GLY A 10 -17.82 -5.04 -17.24
N ALA A 11 -18.91 -5.20 -16.49
CA ALA A 11 -20.20 -5.65 -17.03
C ALA A 11 -20.85 -4.64 -18.01
N GLY A 12 -20.52 -3.35 -17.89
CA GLY A 12 -20.98 -2.29 -18.78
C GLY A 12 -20.09 -2.05 -20.00
N GLY A 13 -19.13 -2.95 -20.28
CA GLY A 13 -18.17 -2.77 -21.37
C GLY A 13 -16.95 -1.93 -21.00
N GLN A 14 -16.79 -1.56 -19.73
CA GLN A 14 -15.62 -0.84 -19.25
C GLN A 14 -14.35 -1.65 -19.50
N VAL A 15 -13.26 -0.94 -19.79
CA VAL A 15 -11.91 -1.51 -19.88
C VAL A 15 -11.01 -0.77 -18.92
N LEU A 16 -10.30 -1.52 -18.08
CA LEU A 16 -9.31 -0.99 -17.14
C LEU A 16 -7.96 -1.64 -17.42
N THR A 17 -6.94 -0.84 -17.69
CA THR A 17 -5.57 -1.31 -17.91
C THR A 17 -4.66 -0.76 -16.82
N VAL A 18 -3.81 -1.62 -16.26
CA VAL A 18 -2.83 -1.26 -15.23
C VAL A 18 -1.44 -1.62 -15.72
N THR A 19 -0.51 -0.66 -15.65
CA THR A 19 0.86 -0.83 -16.11
C THR A 19 1.85 -0.31 -15.07
N PRO A 20 2.76 -1.18 -14.55
CA PRO A 20 2.69 -2.63 -14.62
C PRO A 20 1.62 -3.21 -13.69
N SER A 21 1.04 -4.36 -14.04
CA SER A 21 0.17 -5.15 -13.16
C SER A 21 0.82 -6.47 -12.72
N SER A 22 1.86 -6.93 -13.40
CA SER A 22 2.64 -8.10 -13.00
C SER A 22 4.12 -7.76 -12.98
N GLY A 23 4.91 -8.50 -12.18
CA GLY A 23 6.32 -8.18 -11.97
C GLY A 23 6.53 -6.82 -11.30
N VAL A 24 5.53 -6.34 -10.55
CA VAL A 24 5.58 -5.03 -9.88
C VAL A 24 6.67 -5.03 -8.81
N ALA A 25 7.42 -3.94 -8.69
CA ALA A 25 8.46 -3.81 -7.68
C ALA A 25 7.86 -3.92 -6.26
N ARG A 26 8.57 -4.59 -5.35
CA ARG A 26 8.05 -4.89 -4.00
C ARG A 26 8.03 -3.67 -3.05
N ALA A 27 8.72 -2.58 -3.40
CA ALA A 27 8.81 -1.37 -2.58
C ALA A 27 8.54 -0.12 -3.42
N GLY A 28 7.70 0.78 -2.91
CA GLY A 28 7.46 2.11 -3.47
C GLY A 28 6.99 2.14 -4.93
N ALA A 29 6.29 1.10 -5.40
CA ALA A 29 5.94 0.99 -6.80
C ALA A 29 4.79 1.92 -7.17
N SER A 30 4.94 2.64 -8.27
CA SER A 30 3.85 3.37 -8.91
C SER A 30 3.35 2.58 -10.13
N VAL A 31 2.04 2.48 -10.26
CA VAL A 31 1.38 1.88 -11.42
C VAL A 31 0.50 2.92 -12.09
N THR A 32 0.55 2.96 -13.41
CA THR A 32 -0.37 3.75 -14.22
C THR A 32 -1.64 2.96 -14.43
N VAL A 33 -2.78 3.59 -14.15
CA VAL A 33 -4.11 3.04 -14.40
C VAL A 33 -4.80 3.88 -15.47
N SER A 34 -5.34 3.22 -16.50
CA SER A 34 -6.11 3.88 -17.55
C SER A 34 -7.43 3.15 -17.73
N GLY A 35 -8.53 3.90 -17.74
CA GLY A 35 -9.88 3.37 -17.92
C GLY A 35 -10.57 3.99 -19.12
N THR A 36 -11.51 3.26 -19.71
CA THR A 36 -12.41 3.74 -20.78
C THR A 36 -13.77 3.05 -20.70
N GLY A 37 -14.82 3.68 -21.24
CA GLY A 37 -16.16 3.10 -21.32
C GLY A 37 -16.96 3.21 -20.03
N TYR A 38 -16.51 4.05 -19.08
CA TYR A 38 -17.23 4.29 -17.82
C TYR A 38 -18.44 5.21 -18.04
N ASP A 39 -19.50 4.98 -17.29
CA ASP A 39 -20.66 5.86 -17.25
C ASP A 39 -20.30 7.15 -16.51
N VAL A 40 -20.17 8.25 -17.25
CA VAL A 40 -19.74 9.55 -16.72
C VAL A 40 -20.78 10.22 -15.82
N THR A 41 -22.02 9.72 -15.79
CA THR A 41 -23.06 10.19 -14.87
C THR A 41 -22.84 9.68 -13.44
N LYS A 42 -21.90 8.77 -13.24
CA LYS A 42 -21.56 8.15 -11.95
C LYS A 42 -20.09 8.33 -11.63
N GLY A 43 -19.79 8.86 -10.45
CA GLY A 43 -18.41 8.88 -9.97
C GLY A 43 -17.95 7.48 -9.52
N ILE A 44 -16.64 7.24 -9.63
CA ILE A 44 -15.98 6.00 -9.21
C ILE A 44 -14.76 6.29 -8.36
N TYR A 45 -14.40 5.33 -7.52
CA TYR A 45 -13.06 5.22 -6.97
C TYR A 45 -12.24 4.24 -7.80
N VAL A 46 -10.99 4.59 -8.05
CA VAL A 46 -9.94 3.71 -8.58
C VAL A 46 -8.95 3.48 -7.46
N ALA A 47 -8.82 2.25 -6.96
CA ALA A 47 -8.03 1.97 -5.76
C ALA A 47 -7.32 0.61 -5.80
N TYR A 48 -6.21 0.49 -5.07
CA TYR A 48 -5.53 -0.78 -4.83
C TYR A 48 -6.10 -1.46 -3.57
N CYS A 49 -6.65 -2.67 -3.70
CA CYS A 49 -7.40 -3.33 -2.64
C CYS A 49 -7.15 -4.83 -2.56
N VAL A 50 -7.50 -5.42 -1.43
CA VAL A 50 -7.59 -6.88 -1.29
C VAL A 50 -8.80 -7.39 -2.07
N ASP A 51 -8.60 -8.46 -2.85
CA ASP A 51 -9.66 -9.09 -3.62
C ASP A 51 -10.40 -10.13 -2.76
N ASN A 52 -11.65 -9.81 -2.41
CA ASN A 52 -12.53 -10.69 -1.64
C ASN A 52 -13.32 -11.67 -2.51
N GLY A 53 -13.03 -11.73 -3.82
CA GLY A 53 -13.68 -12.61 -4.77
C GLY A 53 -14.83 -11.95 -5.53
N ALA A 54 -15.45 -12.75 -6.41
CA ALA A 54 -16.52 -12.30 -7.29
C ALA A 54 -17.75 -11.86 -6.47
N GLY A 55 -18.38 -10.75 -6.87
CA GLY A 55 -19.55 -10.19 -6.20
C GLY A 55 -19.28 -9.51 -4.85
N ALA A 56 -18.13 -9.77 -4.20
CA ALA A 56 -17.75 -9.14 -2.94
C ALA A 56 -16.90 -7.89 -3.18
N ALA A 57 -17.21 -6.79 -2.49
CA ALA A 57 -16.44 -5.54 -2.64
C ALA A 57 -14.95 -5.75 -2.29
N PRO A 58 -14.00 -5.21 -3.09
CA PRO A 58 -12.59 -5.21 -2.71
C PRO A 58 -12.41 -4.38 -1.44
N SER A 59 -11.75 -4.96 -0.43
CA SER A 59 -11.55 -4.34 0.89
C SER A 59 -10.63 -5.22 1.75
N PRO A 60 -9.75 -4.65 2.58
CA PRO A 60 -9.44 -3.22 2.68
C PRO A 60 -8.69 -2.71 1.44
N CYS A 61 -8.69 -1.39 1.24
CA CYS A 61 -7.88 -0.73 0.21
C CYS A 61 -6.64 -0.07 0.83
N GLY A 62 -5.55 -0.05 0.07
CA GLY A 62 -4.34 0.71 0.41
C GLY A 62 -4.68 2.19 0.59
N GLY A 63 -4.04 2.85 1.55
CA GLY A 63 -4.31 4.25 1.89
C GLY A 63 -5.49 4.49 2.85
N GLY A 64 -6.28 3.45 3.17
CA GLY A 64 -7.49 3.61 3.97
C GLY A 64 -8.56 4.40 3.22
N ALA A 65 -9.42 5.13 3.93
CA ALA A 65 -10.36 6.06 3.31
C ALA A 65 -9.62 7.36 2.92
N ASP A 66 -8.75 7.28 1.92
CA ASP A 66 -8.04 8.45 1.38
C ASP A 66 -8.99 9.30 0.53
N THR A 67 -9.91 9.99 1.21
CA THR A 67 -10.93 10.85 0.57
C THR A 67 -10.33 12.09 -0.10
N THR A 68 -9.06 12.40 0.18
CA THR A 68 -8.31 13.52 -0.39
C THR A 68 -7.36 13.10 -1.51
N GLY A 69 -7.19 11.80 -1.78
CA GLY A 69 -6.25 11.26 -2.76
C GLY A 69 -4.77 11.47 -2.40
N SER A 70 -4.47 11.90 -1.17
CA SER A 70 -3.14 12.36 -0.75
C SER A 70 -2.16 11.22 -0.48
N THR A 71 -2.66 10.02 -0.19
CA THR A 71 -1.82 8.82 -0.04
C THR A 71 -1.38 8.24 -1.38
N GLY A 72 -2.04 8.66 -2.47
CA GLY A 72 -1.81 8.14 -3.82
C GLY A 72 -2.27 6.69 -4.01
N ALA A 73 -2.97 6.09 -3.04
CA ALA A 73 -3.45 4.71 -3.12
C ALA A 73 -4.90 4.59 -3.63
N SER A 74 -5.58 5.73 -3.81
CA SER A 74 -6.86 5.82 -4.52
C SER A 74 -7.04 7.16 -5.23
N HIS A 75 -7.84 7.17 -6.29
CA HIS A 75 -8.32 8.39 -6.96
C HIS A 75 -9.83 8.38 -7.07
N TRP A 76 -10.45 9.55 -6.87
CA TRP A 76 -11.87 9.75 -7.17
C TRP A 76 -12.01 10.34 -8.58
N ILE A 77 -12.72 9.63 -9.45
CA ILE A 77 -13.03 10.08 -10.80
C ILE A 77 -14.51 10.44 -10.86
N SER A 78 -14.85 11.69 -11.15
CA SER A 78 -16.23 12.14 -11.32
C SER A 78 -16.28 13.44 -12.12
N SER A 79 -17.18 13.50 -13.10
CA SER A 79 -17.48 14.76 -13.81
C SER A 79 -18.57 15.59 -13.14
N ASN A 80 -19.26 15.01 -12.15
CA ASN A 80 -20.35 15.65 -11.41
C ASN A 80 -20.21 15.32 -9.90
N PRO A 81 -19.09 15.67 -9.25
CA PRO A 81 -18.96 15.45 -7.81
C PRO A 81 -19.94 16.33 -7.03
N PRO A 82 -20.37 15.93 -5.81
CA PRO A 82 -20.93 16.86 -4.83
C PRO A 82 -19.98 18.04 -4.57
N SER A 83 -20.51 19.15 -4.04
CA SER A 83 -19.74 20.40 -3.84
C SER A 83 -18.43 20.22 -3.05
N TYR A 84 -18.38 19.32 -2.06
CA TYR A 84 -17.15 19.04 -1.32
C TYR A 84 -16.08 18.30 -2.14
N GLY A 85 -16.44 17.73 -3.27
CA GLY A 85 -15.55 17.03 -4.19
C GLY A 85 -15.05 17.87 -5.34
N GLU A 86 -15.55 19.08 -5.51
CA GLU A 86 -15.06 20.03 -6.50
C GLU A 86 -13.58 20.33 -6.23
N GLY A 87 -12.73 20.17 -7.25
CA GLY A 87 -11.27 20.31 -7.12
C GLY A 87 -10.55 19.10 -6.51
N LEU A 88 -11.26 18.13 -5.94
CA LEU A 88 -10.70 16.87 -5.44
C LEU A 88 -10.88 15.72 -6.45
N ALA A 89 -12.05 15.63 -7.07
CA ALA A 89 -12.34 14.62 -8.08
C ALA A 89 -11.68 14.97 -9.41
N VAL A 90 -11.10 13.96 -10.06
CA VAL A 90 -10.60 14.07 -11.43
C VAL A 90 -11.78 13.88 -12.38
N PRO A 91 -12.07 14.82 -13.30
CA PRO A 91 -13.14 14.62 -14.27
C PRO A 91 -12.82 13.48 -15.23
N TYR A 92 -13.87 12.84 -15.75
CA TYR A 92 -13.69 11.88 -16.84
C TYR A 92 -13.31 12.64 -18.13
N GLY A 93 -12.48 12.02 -18.95
CA GLY A 93 -12.30 12.38 -20.34
C GLY A 93 -13.39 11.80 -21.25
N ALA A 94 -13.25 12.06 -22.55
CA ALA A 94 -14.16 11.55 -23.57
C ALA A 94 -14.36 10.03 -23.49
N GLY A 95 -15.60 9.57 -23.71
CA GLY A 95 -15.95 8.15 -23.66
C GLY A 95 -15.79 7.50 -22.27
N GLY A 96 -15.89 8.29 -21.19
CA GLY A 96 -15.71 7.78 -19.83
C GLY A 96 -14.27 7.35 -19.57
N SER A 97 -13.31 8.10 -20.08
CA SER A 97 -11.90 7.77 -19.94
C SER A 97 -11.29 8.43 -18.70
N PHE A 98 -10.22 7.84 -18.18
CA PHE A 98 -9.36 8.48 -17.18
C PHE A 98 -7.97 7.88 -17.22
N ARG A 99 -7.00 8.60 -16.64
CA ARG A 99 -5.65 8.12 -16.42
C ARG A 99 -5.12 8.66 -15.10
N VAL A 100 -4.70 7.78 -14.21
CA VAL A 100 -4.18 8.12 -12.88
C VAL A 100 -2.98 7.24 -12.52
N THR A 101 -2.21 7.66 -11.52
CA THR A 101 -1.09 6.89 -10.97
C THR A 101 -1.42 6.46 -9.56
N LEU A 102 -1.34 5.16 -9.30
CA LEU A 102 -1.51 4.60 -7.95
C LEU A 102 -0.17 4.15 -7.38
N THR A 103 0.04 4.41 -6.09
CA THR A 103 1.10 3.78 -5.30
C THR A 103 0.61 2.43 -4.80
N VAL A 104 1.38 1.37 -5.05
CA VAL A 104 1.06 0.01 -4.61
C VAL A 104 2.23 -0.59 -3.83
N GLY A 105 1.90 -1.49 -2.92
CA GLY A 105 2.87 -2.17 -2.08
C GLY A 105 2.47 -3.61 -1.82
N THR A 106 3.44 -4.39 -1.33
CA THR A 106 3.24 -5.78 -0.95
C THR A 106 2.29 -5.95 0.23
N ARG A 107 1.95 -4.88 0.95
CA ARG A 107 1.02 -4.91 2.07
C ARG A 107 -0.10 -3.90 1.96
N ILE A 108 -1.27 -4.29 2.45
CA ILE A 108 -2.40 -3.41 2.76
C ILE A 108 -2.77 -3.69 4.22
N GLY A 109 -2.38 -2.80 5.14
CA GLY A 109 -2.42 -3.10 6.57
C GLY A 109 -1.65 -4.39 6.86
N ASP A 110 -2.30 -5.35 7.51
CA ASP A 110 -1.72 -6.66 7.85
C ASP A 110 -1.79 -7.68 6.70
N VAL A 111 -2.42 -7.35 5.58
CA VAL A 111 -2.59 -8.29 4.46
C VAL A 111 -1.36 -8.27 3.55
N ASP A 112 -0.70 -9.42 3.40
CA ASP A 112 0.40 -9.64 2.46
C ASP A 112 -0.14 -9.97 1.06
N CYS A 113 -0.09 -8.99 0.16
CA CYS A 113 -0.49 -9.09 -1.24
C CYS A 113 0.47 -9.89 -2.13
N THR A 114 1.56 -10.42 -1.58
CA THR A 114 2.41 -11.41 -2.28
C THR A 114 1.91 -12.84 -2.06
N VAL A 115 1.01 -13.04 -1.10
CA VAL A 115 0.36 -14.32 -0.79
C VAL A 115 -1.14 -14.26 -1.08
N ARG A 116 -1.79 -13.18 -0.65
CA ARG A 116 -3.21 -12.91 -0.90
C ARG A 116 -3.39 -12.18 -2.23
N ARG A 117 -4.50 -12.47 -2.90
CA ARG A 117 -4.85 -11.78 -4.15
C ARG A 117 -5.24 -10.33 -3.84
N CYS A 118 -4.51 -9.39 -4.42
CA CYS A 118 -4.84 -7.98 -4.42
C CYS A 118 -5.03 -7.48 -5.86
N VAL A 119 -5.85 -6.45 -6.02
CA VAL A 119 -6.30 -5.93 -7.31
C VAL A 119 -6.24 -4.41 -7.29
N VAL A 120 -5.99 -3.81 -8.45
CA VAL A 120 -6.51 -2.46 -8.71
C VAL A 120 -7.94 -2.63 -9.17
N ALA A 121 -8.86 -1.90 -8.55
CA ALA A 121 -10.28 -2.01 -8.84
C ALA A 121 -10.91 -0.65 -9.03
N THR A 122 -11.94 -0.61 -9.87
CA THR A 122 -12.94 0.46 -9.88
C THR A 122 -14.18 0.05 -9.12
N ARG A 123 -14.84 1.02 -8.48
CA ARG A 123 -16.14 0.86 -7.82
C ARG A 123 -16.89 2.18 -7.90
N ALA A 124 -18.22 2.14 -7.88
CA ALA A 124 -18.99 3.37 -7.68
C ALA A 124 -18.56 4.07 -6.39
N ASP A 125 -18.52 5.41 -6.42
CA ASP A 125 -18.09 6.22 -5.30
C ASP A 125 -19.06 6.13 -4.09
N HIS A 126 -18.73 6.86 -3.02
CA HIS A 126 -19.46 6.83 -1.75
C HIS A 126 -20.91 7.36 -1.87
N THR A 127 -21.27 8.04 -2.97
CA THR A 127 -22.65 8.47 -3.20
C THR A 127 -23.55 7.31 -3.65
N ARG A 128 -22.96 6.20 -4.13
CA ARG A 128 -23.66 5.02 -4.66
C ARG A 128 -23.00 3.72 -4.16
N PRO A 129 -22.91 3.49 -2.84
CA PRO A 129 -22.09 2.42 -2.27
C PRO A 129 -22.59 1.01 -2.58
N ALA A 130 -23.81 0.83 -3.10
CA ALA A 130 -24.36 -0.45 -3.55
C ALA A 130 -24.24 -0.69 -5.08
N ASP A 131 -23.93 0.34 -5.87
CA ASP A 131 -23.88 0.22 -7.33
C ASP A 131 -22.58 -0.48 -7.78
N ARG A 132 -22.70 -1.65 -8.39
CA ARG A 132 -21.58 -2.46 -8.91
C ARG A 132 -21.47 -2.43 -10.44
N SER A 133 -22.25 -1.60 -11.12
CA SER A 133 -22.27 -1.51 -12.58
C SER A 133 -20.95 -1.03 -13.20
N GLN A 134 -20.09 -0.41 -12.40
CA GLN A 134 -18.79 0.14 -12.81
C GLN A 134 -17.60 -0.61 -12.19
N ASP A 135 -17.85 -1.80 -11.63
CA ASP A 135 -16.81 -2.62 -11.03
C ASP A 135 -15.94 -3.26 -12.12
N VAL A 136 -14.63 -3.02 -12.03
CA VAL A 136 -13.60 -3.69 -12.84
C VAL A 136 -12.45 -4.04 -11.93
N ARG A 137 -11.77 -5.18 -12.16
CA ARG A 137 -10.63 -5.62 -11.37
C ARG A 137 -9.47 -6.01 -12.28
N VAL A 138 -8.27 -5.58 -11.91
CA VAL A 138 -7.01 -6.01 -12.52
C VAL A 138 -6.11 -6.56 -11.42
N PRO A 139 -5.76 -7.86 -11.45
CA PRO A 139 -4.85 -8.45 -10.47
C PRO A 139 -3.47 -7.79 -10.48
N ILE A 140 -2.91 -7.59 -9.29
CA ILE A 140 -1.53 -7.14 -9.11
C ILE A 140 -0.68 -8.31 -8.62
N THR A 141 0.42 -8.58 -9.30
CA THR A 141 1.43 -9.55 -8.85
C THR A 141 2.79 -8.88 -8.76
N PHE A 142 3.46 -9.11 -7.64
CA PHE A 142 4.79 -8.57 -7.39
C PHE A 142 5.88 -9.47 -7.97
N ALA A 143 7.02 -8.86 -8.29
CA ALA A 143 8.22 -9.61 -8.62
C ALA A 143 8.62 -10.54 -7.46
N ALA A 144 9.23 -11.67 -7.81
CA ALA A 144 9.80 -12.58 -6.83
C ALA A 144 10.80 -11.83 -5.92
N ALA A 145 10.89 -12.25 -4.66
CA ALA A 145 11.92 -11.73 -3.78
C ALA A 145 13.30 -12.02 -4.40
N ALA A 146 14.19 -11.04 -4.37
CA ALA A 146 15.59 -11.29 -4.68
C ALA A 146 16.09 -12.37 -3.71
N THR A 147 16.60 -13.48 -4.24
CA THR A 147 17.33 -14.44 -3.41
C THR A 147 18.54 -13.69 -2.84
N PRO A 148 18.73 -13.65 -1.51
CA PRO A 148 19.94 -13.07 -0.95
C PRO A 148 21.14 -13.71 -1.63
N ALA A 149 22.03 -12.91 -2.21
CA ALA A 149 23.26 -13.41 -2.77
C ALA A 149 23.96 -14.18 -1.65
N ARG A 150 24.12 -15.50 -1.84
CA ARG A 150 24.90 -16.30 -0.90
C ARG A 150 26.32 -15.77 -1.05
N THR A 151 26.82 -15.07 -0.03
CA THR A 151 28.25 -14.79 0.06
C THR A 151 28.94 -16.14 0.14
N SER A 152 29.36 -16.68 -1.00
CA SER A 152 30.27 -17.82 -1.02
C SER A 152 31.56 -17.34 -0.38
N ALA A 153 31.71 -17.59 0.93
CA ALA A 153 33.02 -17.63 1.53
C ALA A 153 33.80 -18.69 0.75
N ALA A 154 34.80 -18.24 -0.01
CA ALA A 154 35.73 -19.15 -0.64
C ALA A 154 36.29 -20.11 0.43
N PRO A 155 36.39 -21.43 0.17
CA PRO A 155 37.05 -22.31 1.10
C PRO A 155 38.49 -21.82 1.27
N ALA A 156 38.85 -21.48 2.51
CA ALA A 156 40.23 -21.19 2.87
C ALA A 156 41.07 -22.41 2.50
N SER A 157 41.92 -22.25 1.48
CA SER A 157 42.93 -23.25 1.16
C SER A 157 43.98 -23.21 2.27
N THR A 158 44.02 -24.26 3.07
CA THR A 158 45.11 -24.53 4.03
C THR A 158 46.39 -24.84 3.27
N GLY A 159 47.15 -23.79 2.93
CA GLY A 159 48.55 -23.90 2.54
C GLY A 159 49.44 -23.87 3.78
N THR A 160 50.07 -25.00 4.09
CA THR A 160 51.06 -25.14 5.17
C THR A 160 52.48 -24.90 4.65
N ALA A 161 53.28 -24.24 5.50
CA ALA A 161 54.75 -24.18 5.59
C ALA A 161 55.51 -23.09 4.81
N GLY A 162 56.02 -22.13 5.59
CA GLY A 162 57.16 -21.27 5.29
C GLY A 162 57.76 -20.76 6.59
N THR A 163 58.80 -21.45 7.08
CA THR A 163 59.60 -21.14 8.27
C THR A 163 60.39 -19.84 8.09
N ALA A 164 60.34 -18.91 9.07
CA ALA A 164 61.39 -17.91 9.25
C ALA A 164 61.53 -17.46 10.73
N THR A 165 62.80 -17.40 11.13
CA THR A 165 63.41 -17.31 12.45
C THR A 165 63.43 -15.90 13.10
N THR A 166 63.31 -15.87 14.43
CA THR A 166 63.61 -14.88 15.50
C THR A 166 64.08 -13.44 15.23
N GLY A 167 63.54 -12.49 16.02
CA GLY A 167 64.15 -11.21 16.43
C GLY A 167 63.24 -10.40 17.39
N PRO A 168 63.75 -9.61 18.37
CA PRO A 168 63.21 -9.57 19.74
C PRO A 168 62.31 -8.39 20.15
N ALA A 169 61.79 -8.55 21.37
CA ALA A 169 60.87 -7.76 22.17
C ALA A 169 61.03 -6.23 22.23
N ALA A 170 59.88 -5.54 22.36
CA ALA A 170 59.78 -4.29 23.10
C ALA A 170 58.52 -4.29 23.99
N ARG A 171 58.74 -4.09 25.30
CA ARG A 171 57.73 -3.78 26.32
C ARG A 171 57.25 -2.34 26.16
N THR A 172 55.96 -2.09 26.42
CA THR A 172 55.46 -0.96 27.24
C THR A 172 53.93 -1.09 27.39
N THR A 173 53.45 -1.51 28.57
CA THR A 173 52.70 -0.72 29.58
C THR A 173 51.25 -0.36 29.21
N ALA A 174 50.31 -1.12 29.79
CA ALA A 174 48.95 -0.68 30.17
C ALA A 174 49.06 0.32 31.36
N PRO A 175 48.06 1.17 31.69
CA PRO A 175 46.73 0.75 32.23
C PRO A 175 45.59 1.81 31.99
N PRO A 176 44.48 1.87 32.77
CA PRO A 176 43.55 0.85 33.25
C PRO A 176 42.10 1.11 32.77
N ALA A 177 41.21 0.18 33.13
CA ALA A 177 39.75 0.29 33.02
C ALA A 177 39.13 1.24 34.08
N ALA A 178 38.00 1.87 33.72
CA ALA A 178 36.92 2.29 34.61
C ALA A 178 35.60 2.31 33.80
N THR A 179 34.66 1.38 33.97
CA THR A 179 33.57 1.27 34.98
C THR A 179 32.33 2.12 34.65
N THR A 180 31.18 1.43 34.58
CA THR A 180 29.77 1.92 34.72
C THR A 180 29.25 2.89 33.64
N ALA A 181 27.97 2.94 33.25
CA ALA A 181 26.73 2.60 33.93
C ALA A 181 25.61 2.24 32.93
N ALA A 182 24.56 1.66 33.49
CA ALA A 182 23.32 1.23 32.88
C ALA A 182 22.47 2.36 32.25
N ALA A 183 21.52 1.93 31.42
CA ALA A 183 20.42 2.69 30.86
C ALA A 183 19.60 3.48 31.90
N PRO A 184 18.80 4.44 31.43
CA PRO A 184 17.40 4.42 31.82
C PRO A 184 16.44 4.44 30.63
N VAL A 185 15.41 3.62 30.78
CA VAL A 185 14.07 3.74 30.21
C VAL A 185 13.40 5.03 30.72
N ALA A 186 12.78 5.78 29.81
CA ALA A 186 11.69 6.73 30.07
C ALA A 186 11.10 7.13 28.70
N ALA A 187 9.83 7.43 28.51
CA ALA A 187 8.59 7.21 29.23
C ALA A 187 7.50 7.63 28.22
N ALA A 188 6.39 6.90 28.16
CA ALA A 188 5.22 7.32 27.40
C ALA A 188 4.54 8.53 28.06
N PRO A 189 3.98 9.49 27.30
CA PRO A 189 3.05 10.45 27.86
C PRO A 189 1.63 9.87 27.90
N ALA A 190 0.99 10.04 29.06
CA ALA A 190 -0.43 9.88 29.29
C ALA A 190 -1.16 11.23 29.10
N GLY A 191 -2.46 11.16 28.79
CA GLY A 191 -3.41 12.30 28.76
C GLY A 191 -3.88 12.59 27.32
N SER A 192 -5.17 12.55 27.00
CA SER A 192 -6.21 13.30 27.71
C SER A 192 -7.55 12.58 27.78
N ALA A 193 -8.19 12.74 28.95
CA ALA A 193 -9.55 12.32 29.26
C ALA A 193 -10.60 13.13 28.45
N ALA A 194 -11.66 12.44 28.02
CA ALA A 194 -12.90 13.06 27.57
C ALA A 194 -13.86 13.26 28.76
N PRO A 195 -14.65 14.35 28.82
CA PRO A 195 -15.62 14.54 29.88
C PRO A 195 -16.88 13.69 29.65
N ALA A 196 -17.46 13.25 30.77
CA ALA A 196 -18.72 12.54 30.85
C ALA A 196 -19.90 13.43 30.41
N ALA A 197 -20.78 12.89 29.58
CA ALA A 197 -22.11 13.45 29.37
C ALA A 197 -23.07 12.85 30.41
N THR A 198 -23.48 13.69 31.37
CA THR A 198 -24.65 13.47 32.23
C THR A 198 -25.93 13.55 31.41
N GLY A 199 -26.84 12.60 31.63
CA GLY A 199 -28.04 12.40 30.82
C GLY A 199 -29.21 13.33 31.08
N ALA A 200 -30.28 13.11 30.31
CA ALA A 200 -31.65 13.41 30.67
C ALA A 200 -32.59 12.47 29.91
N ASP A 201 -33.13 11.49 30.62
CA ASP A 201 -34.43 10.89 30.31
C ASP A 201 -35.51 11.97 30.48
N ALA A 202 -36.39 12.11 29.49
CA ALA A 202 -37.69 12.74 29.66
C ALA A 202 -38.75 11.89 28.96
N VAL A 203 -39.62 11.34 29.80
CA VAL A 203 -40.78 10.51 29.53
C VAL A 203 -41.94 11.34 28.96
N ALA A 204 -42.60 10.78 27.94
CA ALA A 204 -44.02 10.88 27.54
C ALA A 204 -44.74 12.23 27.38
N ALA A 205 -45.42 12.38 26.23
CA ALA A 205 -46.83 12.76 26.21
C ALA A 205 -47.52 12.25 24.93
N ARG A 206 -48.73 11.72 25.12
CA ARG A 206 -49.72 11.36 24.10
C ARG A 206 -50.31 12.63 23.46
N GLY A 207 -50.69 12.51 22.20
CA GLY A 207 -51.53 13.46 21.46
C GLY A 207 -51.89 12.86 20.12
#